data_AF-A0A970BZE7-F1
#
_entry.id   AF-A0A970BZE7-F1
#
_cell.length_a   1.000
_cell.length_b   1.000
_cell.length_c   1.000
_cell.angle_alpha   90.00
_cell.angle_beta   90.00
_cell.angle_gamma   90.00
#
_symmetry.space_group_name_H-M   'P 1'
#
loop_
_entity.id
_entity.type
_entity.pdbx_description
1 polymer ?
#
loop_
_entity_poly.entity_id
_entity_poly.type
_entity_poly.pdbx_seq_one_letter_code
_entity_poly.pdbx_strand_id
1 'polypeptide(L)'
;MSKHTTYMPRRRGGFTLIELLVVVAIIALLISILLPSLNAARRNARAVTCGTNLRHVGTSVALYLADNASIFPASYIYANGPGGKYDLNDQPLDKRYGYLHWSYFLYQDGKVSDKAFTCPEFRLGGVPRTNPGSEGAHWEAAQVDDTGGGSPGSRQDFQAPFMAFTANAAIMPRNKF
;
A
#
# COMPACT_ATOMS: atom_id res chain seq x y z
N MET A 1 3.15 -15.87 -82.14
CA MET A 1 4.45 -16.15 -81.47
C MET A 1 4.38 -15.66 -80.03
N SER A 2 4.18 -16.56 -79.07
CA SER A 2 4.07 -16.24 -77.64
C SER A 2 5.43 -16.44 -76.95
N LYS A 3 5.98 -15.41 -76.32
CA LYS A 3 7.22 -15.51 -75.55
C LYS A 3 6.88 -15.93 -74.12
N HIS A 4 7.18 -17.17 -73.76
CA HIS A 4 7.13 -17.63 -72.37
C HIS A 4 8.35 -17.09 -71.61
N THR A 5 8.14 -16.11 -70.74
CA THR A 5 9.17 -15.63 -69.80
C THR A 5 9.18 -16.55 -68.58
N THR A 6 10.21 -17.39 -68.46
CA THR A 6 10.40 -18.32 -67.34
C THR A 6 10.93 -17.55 -66.11
N TYR A 7 10.13 -17.43 -65.04
CA TYR A 7 10.58 -16.83 -63.78
C TYR A 7 11.43 -17.85 -63.00
N MET A 8 12.75 -17.68 -62.95
CA MET A 8 13.61 -18.51 -62.10
C MET A 8 13.36 -18.17 -60.62
N PRO A 9 12.98 -19.15 -59.77
CA PRO A 9 12.81 -18.90 -58.35
C PRO A 9 14.17 -18.57 -57.72
N ARG A 10 14.33 -17.37 -57.15
CA ARG A 10 15.50 -17.03 -56.32
C ARG A 10 15.55 -18.02 -55.15
N ARG A 11 16.65 -18.77 -55.05
CA ARG A 11 16.93 -19.61 -53.88
C ARG A 11 16.92 -18.71 -52.64
N ARG A 12 15.92 -18.86 -51.79
CA ARG A 12 15.91 -18.22 -50.46
C ARG A 12 16.95 -18.96 -49.62
N GLY A 13 17.95 -18.24 -49.10
CA GLY A 13 18.90 -18.81 -48.14
C GLY A 13 18.16 -19.23 -46.87
N GLY A 14 18.35 -20.47 -46.44
CA GLY A 14 17.85 -20.95 -45.15
C GLY A 14 18.85 -20.61 -44.05
N PHE A 15 18.34 -20.29 -42.86
CA PHE A 15 19.15 -20.11 -41.66
C PHE A 15 19.80 -21.44 -41.27
N THR A 16 21.08 -21.40 -40.89
CA THR A 16 21.75 -22.55 -40.30
C THR A 16 21.38 -22.70 -38.82
N LEU A 17 21.42 -23.92 -38.30
CA LEU A 17 21.16 -24.20 -36.89
C LEU A 17 22.15 -23.46 -35.97
N ILE A 18 23.40 -23.29 -36.42
CA ILE A 18 24.46 -22.60 -35.69
C ILE A 18 24.16 -21.11 -35.56
N GLU A 19 23.74 -20.46 -36.65
CA GLU A 19 23.37 -19.03 -36.63
C GLU A 19 22.24 -18.77 -35.62
N LEU A 20 21.23 -19.64 -35.60
CA LEU A 20 20.13 -19.52 -34.63
C LEU A 20 20.62 -19.74 -33.19
N LEU A 21 21.49 -20.73 -32.98
CA LEU A 21 22.01 -21.09 -31.65
C LEU A 21 22.87 -19.98 -31.04
N VAL A 22 23.72 -19.32 -31.84
CA VAL A 22 24.54 -18.19 -31.36
C VAL A 22 23.66 -17.01 -30.96
N VAL A 23 22.60 -16.73 -31.71
CA VAL A 23 21.68 -15.62 -31.40
C VAL A 23 20.98 -15.84 -30.07
N VAL A 24 20.43 -17.03 -29.83
CA VAL A 24 19.76 -17.32 -28.55
C VAL A 24 20.74 -17.32 -27.37
N ALA A 25 21.99 -17.74 -27.57
CA ALA A 25 23.03 -17.68 -26.55
C ALA A 25 23.34 -16.23 -26.14
N ILE A 26 23.46 -15.31 -27.10
CA ILE A 26 23.69 -13.89 -26.82
C ILE A 26 22.48 -13.28 -26.10
N ILE A 27 21.26 -13.58 -26.53
CA ILE A 27 20.03 -13.09 -25.88
C ILE A 27 19.97 -13.58 -24.42
N ALA A 28 20.28 -14.85 -24.16
CA ALA A 28 20.28 -15.41 -22.81
C ALA A 28 21.31 -14.71 -21.90
N LEU A 29 22.51 -14.42 -22.43
CA LEU A 29 23.54 -13.69 -21.70
C LEU A 29 23.05 -12.28 -21.33
N LEU A 30 22.45 -11.54 -22.28
CA LEU A 30 21.93 -10.19 -22.03
C LEU A 30 20.81 -10.19 -20.99
N ILE A 31 19.86 -11.13 -21.08
CA ILE A 31 18.76 -11.27 -20.12
C ILE A 31 19.29 -11.57 -18.71
N SER A 32 20.34 -12.40 -18.59
CA SER A 32 20.90 -12.75 -17.29
C SER A 32 21.45 -11.54 -16.51
N ILE A 33 21.93 -10.51 -17.20
CA ILE A 33 22.40 -9.24 -16.61
C ILE A 33 21.23 -8.25 -16.41
N LEU A 34 20.21 -8.31 -17.28
CA LEU A 34 19.07 -7.39 -17.25
C LEU A 34 18.04 -7.71 -16.14
N LEU A 35 17.77 -8.99 -15.86
CA LEU A 35 16.77 -9.36 -14.86
C LEU A 35 17.13 -8.92 -13.42
N PRO A 36 18.38 -9.11 -12.93
CA PRO A 36 18.78 -8.63 -11.62
C PRO A 36 18.67 -7.10 -11.50
N SER A 37 19.13 -6.38 -12.53
CA SER A 37 19.11 -4.92 -12.56
C SER A 37 17.69 -4.37 -12.61
N LEU A 38 16.79 -4.96 -13.40
CA LEU A 38 15.37 -4.59 -13.45
C LEU A 38 14.65 -4.83 -12.12
N ASN A 39 14.94 -5.96 -11.46
CA ASN A 39 14.37 -6.25 -10.14
C ASN A 39 14.83 -5.25 -9.08
N ALA A 40 16.12 -4.87 -9.09
CA ALA A 40 16.64 -3.83 -8.21
C ALA A 40 15.99 -2.46 -8.51
N ALA A 41 15.86 -2.09 -9.79
CA ALA A 41 15.22 -0.84 -10.20
C ALA A 41 13.75 -0.76 -9.73
N ARG A 42 12.99 -1.86 -9.85
CA ARG A 42 11.60 -1.95 -9.36
C ARG A 42 11.51 -1.78 -7.85
N ARG A 43 12.39 -2.42 -7.07
CA ARG A 43 12.44 -2.23 -5.61
C ARG A 43 12.76 -0.78 -5.23
N ASN A 44 13.71 -0.17 -5.92
CA ASN A 44 14.06 1.24 -5.68
C ASN A 44 12.88 2.17 -6.00
N ALA A 45 12.16 1.94 -7.10
CA ALA A 45 10.97 2.70 -7.44
C ALA A 45 9.89 2.59 -6.36
N ARG A 46 9.64 1.38 -5.84
CA ARG A 46 8.71 1.17 -4.72
C ARG A 46 9.15 1.91 -3.47
N ALA A 47 10.43 1.83 -3.11
CA ALA A 47 10.98 2.53 -1.95
C ALA A 47 10.83 4.05 -2.06
N VAL A 48 11.05 4.63 -3.25
CA VAL A 48 10.82 6.06 -3.51
C VAL A 48 9.35 6.43 -3.31
N THR A 49 8.42 5.61 -3.80
CA THR A 49 6.98 5.82 -3.55
C THR A 49 6.66 5.76 -2.07
N CYS A 50 7.16 4.76 -1.33
CA CYS A 50 6.94 4.65 0.12
C CYS A 50 7.51 5.87 0.87
N GLY A 51 8.70 6.34 0.50
CA GLY A 51 9.31 7.54 1.08
C GLY A 51 8.52 8.82 0.77
N THR A 52 7.96 8.94 -0.42
CA THR A 52 7.10 10.07 -0.81
C THR A 52 5.80 10.07 -0.01
N ASN A 53 5.17 8.91 0.13
CA ASN A 53 3.97 8.73 0.94
C ASN A 53 4.24 9.05 2.43
N LEU A 54 5.36 8.55 2.99
CA LEU A 54 5.78 8.88 4.35
C LEU A 54 6.02 10.39 4.52
N ARG A 55 6.62 11.05 3.54
CA ARG A 55 6.78 12.51 3.56
C ARG A 55 5.43 13.22 3.56
N HIS A 56 4.46 12.77 2.77
CA HIS A 56 3.11 13.34 2.80
C HIS A 56 2.46 13.19 4.18
N VAL A 57 2.60 12.02 4.81
CA VAL A 57 2.15 11.81 6.20
C VAL A 57 2.86 12.77 7.15
N GLY A 58 4.18 12.91 7.06
CA GLY A 58 4.96 13.82 7.90
C GLY A 58 4.54 15.29 7.76
N THR A 59 4.33 15.76 6.53
CA THR A 59 3.79 17.11 6.26
C THR A 59 2.41 17.27 6.89
N SER A 60 1.57 16.23 6.82
CA SER A 60 0.21 16.27 7.36
C SER A 60 0.20 16.29 8.88
N VAL A 61 1.14 15.59 9.52
CA VAL A 61 1.36 15.71 10.98
C VAL A 61 1.77 17.14 11.34
N ALA A 62 2.66 17.76 10.56
CA ALA A 62 3.06 19.16 10.81
C ALA A 62 1.87 20.13 10.66
N LEU A 63 1.00 19.93 9.67
CA LEU A 63 -0.25 20.69 9.52
C LEU A 63 -1.19 20.46 10.70
N TYR A 64 -1.35 19.21 11.14
CA TYR A 64 -2.15 18.89 12.32
C TYR A 64 -1.64 19.60 13.58
N LEU A 65 -0.32 19.60 13.81
CA LEU A 65 0.30 20.30 14.93
C LEU A 65 0.01 21.81 14.88
N ALA A 66 0.07 22.42 13.70
CA ALA A 66 -0.26 23.83 13.53
C ALA A 66 -1.73 24.13 13.89
N ASP A 67 -2.65 23.24 13.54
CA ASP A 67 -4.08 23.37 13.84
C ASP A 67 -4.43 23.02 15.31
N ASN A 68 -3.61 22.22 16.00
CA ASN A 68 -3.93 21.62 17.31
C ASN A 68 -2.92 21.99 18.41
N ALA A 69 -2.56 23.28 18.50
CA ALA A 69 -1.72 23.83 19.57
C ALA A 69 -0.38 23.08 19.77
N SER A 70 0.23 22.60 18.69
CA SER A 70 1.47 21.79 18.71
C SER A 70 1.38 20.47 19.48
N ILE A 71 0.17 19.92 19.62
CA ILE A 71 -0.07 18.62 20.25
C ILE A 71 -0.16 17.55 19.17
N PHE A 72 0.65 16.50 19.31
CA PHE A 72 0.59 15.35 18.39
C PHE A 72 -0.74 14.61 18.51
N PRO A 73 -1.23 13.98 17.43
CA PRO A 73 -2.37 13.09 17.52
C PRO A 73 -2.11 11.98 18.55
N ALA A 74 -3.12 11.64 19.35
CA ALA A 74 -3.05 10.46 20.21
C ALA A 74 -2.84 9.20 19.37
N SER A 75 -2.05 8.23 19.86
CA SER A 75 -1.80 7.00 19.09
C SER A 75 -3.09 6.24 18.79
N TYR A 76 -3.95 6.14 19.80
CA TYR A 76 -5.35 5.77 19.66
C TYR A 76 -6.16 6.27 20.86
N ILE A 77 -7.46 6.42 20.66
CA ILE A 77 -8.49 6.65 21.69
C ILE A 77 -9.73 5.82 21.35
N TYR A 78 -10.54 5.49 22.34
CA TYR A 78 -11.80 4.78 22.13
C TYR A 78 -12.89 5.74 21.66
N ALA A 79 -13.69 5.28 20.70
CA ALA A 79 -14.89 5.99 20.29
C ALA A 79 -15.97 5.83 21.38
N ASN A 80 -16.58 6.95 21.79
CA ASN A 80 -17.69 6.96 22.75
C ASN A 80 -19.07 6.94 22.06
N GLY A 81 -19.10 6.92 20.73
CA GLY A 81 -20.33 6.83 19.97
C GLY A 81 -20.13 6.49 18.50
N PRO A 82 -21.22 6.30 17.75
CA PRO A 82 -21.16 5.99 16.33
C PRO A 82 -20.55 7.15 15.53
N GLY A 83 -19.89 6.80 14.42
CA GLY A 83 -19.30 7.78 13.49
C GLY A 83 -18.00 8.42 13.98
N GLY A 84 -17.31 7.80 14.94
CA GLY A 84 -16.00 8.25 15.40
C GLY A 84 -16.10 9.40 16.39
N LYS A 85 -17.23 9.53 17.08
CA LYS A 85 -17.35 10.45 18.21
C LYS A 85 -16.41 10.00 19.33
N TYR A 86 -15.72 10.96 19.93
CA TYR A 86 -14.79 10.73 21.02
C TYR A 86 -14.83 11.89 22.01
N ASP A 87 -14.51 11.60 23.27
CA ASP A 87 -14.20 12.58 24.30
C ASP A 87 -12.88 12.17 24.95
N LEU A 88 -11.90 13.07 24.95
CA LEU A 88 -10.59 12.80 25.54
C LEU A 88 -10.66 12.66 27.07
N ASN A 89 -11.65 13.27 27.71
CA ASN A 89 -11.81 13.26 29.17
C ASN A 89 -12.73 12.13 29.66
N ASP A 90 -13.49 11.50 28.75
CA ASP A 90 -14.44 10.43 29.07
C ASP A 90 -14.28 9.27 28.07
N GLN A 91 -13.28 8.43 28.36
CA GLN A 91 -12.95 7.26 27.55
C GLN A 91 -13.74 6.03 28.04
N PRO A 92 -14.60 5.45 27.20
CA PRO A 92 -15.44 4.34 27.62
C PRO A 92 -14.60 3.08 27.88
N LEU A 93 -14.98 2.31 28.91
CA LEU A 93 -14.44 0.96 29.14
C LEU A 93 -14.98 -0.05 28.10
N ASP A 94 -16.20 0.18 27.61
CA ASP A 94 -16.79 -0.58 26.52
C ASP A 94 -16.22 -0.11 25.17
N LYS A 95 -15.60 -1.05 24.44
CA LYS A 95 -14.95 -0.81 23.14
C LYS A 95 -15.90 -1.01 21.97
N ARG A 96 -17.21 -0.99 22.20
CA ARG A 96 -18.26 -1.29 21.21
C ARG A 96 -18.13 -0.54 19.88
N TYR A 97 -17.65 0.70 19.91
CA TYR A 97 -17.52 1.55 18.72
C TYR A 97 -16.11 1.53 18.11
N GLY A 98 -15.22 0.66 18.58
CA GLY A 98 -13.84 0.56 18.13
C GLY A 98 -12.96 1.69 18.66
N TYR A 99 -11.83 1.91 17.99
CA TYR A 99 -10.88 2.99 18.33
C TYR A 99 -10.65 3.93 17.15
N LEU A 100 -10.29 5.17 17.48
CA LEU A 100 -9.71 6.15 16.57
C LEU A 100 -8.20 6.00 16.65
N HIS A 101 -7.57 5.71 15.52
CA HIS A 101 -6.12 5.62 15.38
C HIS A 101 -5.52 6.97 14.98
N TRP A 102 -4.24 7.23 15.26
CA TRP A 102 -3.59 8.51 14.93
C TRP A 102 -3.79 8.94 13.46
N SER A 103 -3.83 7.98 12.53
CA SER A 103 -4.02 8.28 11.11
C SER A 103 -5.41 8.80 10.78
N TYR A 104 -6.43 8.50 11.60
CA TYR A 104 -7.77 9.04 11.44
C TYR A 104 -7.82 10.55 11.57
N PHE A 105 -7.07 11.14 12.52
CA PHE A 105 -7.02 12.60 12.69
C PHE A 105 -6.42 13.33 11.49
N LEU A 106 -5.67 12.61 10.65
CA LEU A 106 -5.11 13.14 9.41
C LEU A 106 -6.01 12.80 8.20
N TYR A 107 -6.70 11.67 8.24
CA TYR A 107 -7.50 11.12 7.14
C TYR A 107 -8.96 11.61 7.11
N GLN A 108 -9.61 11.75 8.28
CA GLN A 108 -11.06 11.92 8.45
C GLN A 108 -11.70 12.97 7.52
N ASP A 109 -11.12 14.16 7.45
CA ASP A 109 -11.69 15.28 6.71
C ASP A 109 -11.20 15.33 5.25
N GLY A 110 -10.60 14.25 4.74
CA GLY A 110 -10.01 14.22 3.41
C GLY A 110 -8.74 15.06 3.27
N LYS A 111 -8.19 15.59 4.37
CA LYS A 111 -6.91 16.33 4.39
C LYS A 111 -5.75 15.49 3.85
N VAL A 112 -5.80 14.18 4.08
CA VAL A 112 -4.80 13.22 3.59
C VAL A 112 -5.49 12.05 2.91
N SER A 113 -5.07 11.73 1.69
CA SER A 113 -5.54 10.53 0.99
C SER A 113 -5.06 9.26 1.72
N ASP A 114 -5.95 8.28 1.78
CA ASP A 114 -5.67 6.89 2.17
C ASP A 114 -4.35 6.35 1.57
N LYS A 115 -4.06 6.66 0.29
CA LYS A 115 -2.84 6.21 -0.41
C LYS A 115 -1.56 6.70 0.27
N ALA A 116 -1.58 7.86 0.93
CA ALA A 116 -0.41 8.37 1.63
C ALA A 116 -0.02 7.49 2.84
N PHE A 117 -0.94 6.68 3.37
CA PHE A 117 -0.66 5.74 4.45
C PHE A 117 -0.18 4.37 3.94
N THR A 118 -0.14 4.17 2.63
CA THR A 118 0.22 2.90 2.01
C THR A 118 1.65 2.90 1.47
N CYS A 119 2.25 1.72 1.33
CA CYS A 119 3.53 1.50 0.69
C CYS A 119 3.43 0.27 -0.23
N PRO A 120 3.75 0.39 -1.54
CA PRO A 120 3.66 -0.71 -2.50
C PRO A 120 4.59 -1.89 -2.23
N GLU A 121 5.45 -1.81 -1.23
CA GLU A 121 6.24 -2.97 -0.78
C GLU A 121 5.37 -4.00 -0.02
N PHE A 122 4.27 -3.55 0.59
CA PHE A 122 3.31 -4.43 1.23
C PHE A 122 2.25 -4.91 0.24
N ARG A 123 1.81 -6.17 0.39
CA ARG A 123 0.85 -6.85 -0.50
C ARG A 123 -0.43 -6.05 -0.76
N LEU A 124 -1.00 -5.44 0.28
CA LEU A 124 -2.21 -4.61 0.22
C LEU A 124 -1.92 -3.13 0.48
N GLY A 125 -0.67 -2.70 0.31
CA GLY A 125 -0.24 -1.36 0.68
C GLY A 125 -0.01 -1.16 2.18
N GLY A 126 -0.34 -2.12 3.04
CA GLY A 126 -0.08 -2.07 4.47
C GLY A 126 -0.84 -3.17 5.22
N VAL A 127 -0.88 -3.05 6.55
CA VAL A 127 -1.74 -3.89 7.40
C VAL A 127 -3.14 -3.27 7.53
N PRO A 128 -4.20 -4.08 7.50
CA PRO A 128 -5.57 -3.59 7.70
C PRO A 128 -5.79 -3.18 9.16
N ARG A 129 -6.94 -2.53 9.40
CA ARG A 129 -7.44 -2.20 10.75
C ARG A 129 -7.78 -3.48 11.50
N THR A 130 -7.81 -3.46 12.84
CA THR A 130 -8.28 -4.63 13.62
C THR A 130 -9.72 -4.96 13.27
N ASN A 131 -10.57 -3.95 13.19
CA ASN A 131 -11.96 -4.03 12.75
C ASN A 131 -12.09 -3.34 11.37
N PRO A 132 -12.05 -4.07 10.24
CA PRO A 132 -12.02 -3.45 8.91
C PRO A 132 -13.37 -2.93 8.41
N GLY A 133 -14.47 -3.37 9.01
CA GLY A 133 -15.83 -3.05 8.58
C GLY A 133 -16.40 -4.00 7.54
N SER A 134 -17.38 -3.51 6.78
CA SER A 134 -18.21 -4.31 5.88
C SER A 134 -17.57 -4.56 4.52
N GLU A 135 -16.51 -3.84 4.19
CA GLU A 135 -15.80 -3.97 2.92
C GLU A 135 -14.81 -5.12 2.96
N GLY A 136 -15.14 -6.24 2.31
CA GLY A 136 -14.27 -7.42 2.25
C GLY A 136 -12.87 -7.16 1.68
N ALA A 137 -12.70 -6.11 0.86
CA ALA A 137 -11.40 -5.71 0.34
C ALA A 137 -10.43 -5.20 1.43
N HIS A 138 -10.95 -4.77 2.59
CA HIS A 138 -10.15 -4.33 3.73
C HIS A 138 -9.76 -5.46 4.69
N TRP A 139 -10.17 -6.69 4.43
CA TRP A 139 -9.82 -7.85 5.25
C TRP A 139 -8.59 -8.56 4.72
N GLU A 140 -7.70 -8.96 5.63
CA GLU A 140 -6.65 -9.92 5.33
C GLU A 140 -7.15 -11.37 5.50
N ALA A 141 -6.55 -12.31 4.76
CA ALA A 141 -6.86 -13.72 4.90
C ALA A 141 -6.57 -14.19 6.34
N ALA A 142 -7.53 -14.89 6.95
CA ALA A 142 -7.48 -15.34 8.34
C ALA A 142 -7.40 -14.21 9.38
N GLN A 143 -7.68 -12.96 8.99
CA GLN A 143 -7.86 -11.89 9.96
C GLN A 143 -9.09 -12.16 10.82
N VAL A 144 -8.96 -11.84 12.11
CA VAL A 144 -10.04 -11.89 13.09
C VAL A 144 -10.16 -10.52 13.75
N ASP A 145 -11.39 -10.04 13.89
CA ASP A 145 -11.71 -8.77 14.56
C ASP A 145 -11.61 -8.86 16.09
N ASP A 146 -11.87 -7.75 16.79
CA ASP A 146 -11.79 -7.69 18.25
C ASP A 146 -12.82 -8.55 18.99
N THR A 147 -13.81 -9.09 18.29
CA THR A 147 -14.84 -9.99 18.83
C THR A 147 -14.60 -11.46 18.51
N GLY A 148 -13.56 -11.79 17.73
CA GLY A 148 -13.35 -13.15 17.25
C GLY A 148 -14.00 -13.45 15.89
N GLY A 149 -14.56 -12.45 15.21
CA GLY A 149 -15.19 -12.57 13.89
C GLY A 149 -14.19 -12.52 12.73
N GLY A 150 -14.27 -13.45 11.79
CA GLY A 150 -13.39 -13.54 10.62
C GLY A 150 -14.01 -13.11 9.29
N SER A 151 -15.11 -12.35 9.33
CA SER A 151 -15.90 -11.99 8.16
C SER A 151 -16.34 -10.53 8.21
N PRO A 152 -16.57 -9.87 7.06
CA PRO A 152 -17.01 -8.49 7.01
C PRO A 152 -18.25 -8.21 7.87
N GLY A 153 -18.19 -7.13 8.65
CA GLY A 153 -19.19 -6.80 9.67
C GLY A 153 -19.43 -5.30 9.80
N SER A 154 -20.24 -4.90 10.78
CA SER A 154 -20.58 -3.48 11.00
C SER A 154 -19.56 -2.72 11.86
N ARG A 155 -18.66 -3.43 12.56
CA ARG A 155 -17.61 -2.82 13.38
C ARG A 155 -16.46 -2.37 12.48
N GLN A 156 -16.15 -1.08 12.55
CA GLN A 156 -15.06 -0.49 11.79
C GLN A 156 -14.28 0.46 12.69
N ASP A 157 -12.97 0.25 12.76
CA ASP A 157 -12.09 1.21 13.43
C ASP A 157 -11.93 2.46 12.59
N PHE A 158 -11.81 3.59 13.27
CA PHE A 158 -11.57 4.88 12.65
C PHE A 158 -10.07 5.02 12.42
N GLN A 159 -9.64 4.61 11.23
CA GLN A 159 -8.24 4.55 10.80
C GLN A 159 -8.20 4.61 9.27
N ALA A 160 -7.07 4.99 8.67
CA ALA A 160 -6.88 4.74 7.24
C ALA A 160 -7.06 3.22 6.94
N PRO A 161 -7.65 2.82 5.79
CA PRO A 161 -7.91 1.42 5.45
C PRO A 161 -6.71 0.48 5.65
N PHE A 162 -5.55 0.90 5.16
CA PHE A 162 -4.30 0.16 5.26
C PHE A 162 -3.20 1.08 5.78
N MET A 163 -2.34 0.55 6.64
CA MET A 163 -1.23 1.27 7.24
C MET A 163 0.09 0.55 6.93
N ALA A 164 0.98 1.23 6.21
CA ALA A 164 2.37 0.81 6.06
C ALA A 164 3.31 1.40 7.13
N PHE A 165 2.85 2.46 7.80
CA PHE A 165 3.66 3.25 8.71
C PHE A 165 3.08 3.19 10.12
N THR A 166 3.94 2.97 11.11
CA THR A 166 3.56 2.99 12.52
C THR A 166 4.08 4.25 13.17
N ALA A 167 3.28 4.84 14.06
CA ALA A 167 3.73 5.95 14.88
C ALA A 167 4.58 5.43 16.05
N ASN A 168 5.64 6.14 16.37
CA ASN A 168 6.42 5.86 17.57
C ASN A 168 5.60 6.27 18.81
N ALA A 169 5.38 5.33 19.73
CA ALA A 169 4.65 5.58 20.98
C ALA A 169 5.32 6.62 21.89
N ALA A 170 6.62 6.91 21.70
CA ALA A 170 7.31 8.01 22.38
C ALA A 170 6.92 9.40 21.84
N ILE A 171 6.45 9.48 20.59
CA ILE A 171 6.06 10.73 19.93
C ILE A 171 4.54 10.92 20.00
N MET A 172 3.79 9.87 19.68
CA MET A 172 2.33 9.82 19.78
C MET A 172 2.00 8.89 20.93
N PRO A 173 1.89 9.38 22.18
CA PRO A 173 1.57 8.53 23.32
C PRO A 173 0.13 8.01 23.21
N ARG A 174 -0.09 6.86 23.84
CA ARG A 174 -1.45 6.39 24.14
C ARG A 174 -2.03 7.35 25.16
N ASN A 175 -3.27 7.79 24.96
CA ASN A 175 -3.97 8.43 26.06
C ASN A 175 -4.23 7.36 27.12
N LYS A 176 -3.47 7.42 28.21
CA LYS A 176 -3.51 6.43 29.29
C LYS A 176 -4.18 6.98 30.56
N PHE A 177 -4.73 8.19 30.48
CA PHE A 177 -5.31 8.93 31.58
C PHE A 177 -6.65 9.52 31.14
#